data_AF-A0A8S3YSJ9-F1
#
_entry.id   AF-A0A8S3YSJ9-F1
#
_cell.length_a   1.000
_cell.length_b   1.000
_cell.length_c   1.000
_cell.angle_alpha   90.00
_cell.angle_beta   90.00
_cell.angle_gamma   90.00
#
_symmetry.space_group_name_H-M   'P 1'
#
loop_
_entity.id
_entity.type
_entity.pdbx_description
1 polymer ?
#
loop_
_entity_poly.entity_id
_entity_poly.type
_entity_poly.pdbx_seq_one_letter_code
_entity_poly.pdbx_strand_id
1 'polypeptide(L)'
;MNLASTKRKQIKAVAPKLKLFRANEPLLSVFMWGVNHTVNELNSVNLRVMLMPDDFKSYSKILVDNHMFNKDNMPSRFKVKEYCPVVFRNLRERFGLDDTDFKHSLTKQQPTSCDYPGRSGARLLMSWDKKLFIKTLVSEEVEMMHHLLKQYHQYIVECHAQTLLPQYLAMYRITVNDAETYLVVMRNVFSPRLTIHKKYDLKGSTVDRSASEKER
;
A
#
# COMPACT_ATOMS: atom_id res chain seq x y z
N MET A 1 -56.59 -33.40 25.43
CA MET A 1 -56.08 -32.18 24.75
C MET A 1 -54.58 -32.14 24.96
N ASN A 2 -53.77 -32.47 23.95
CA ASN A 2 -52.31 -32.37 24.04
C ASN A 2 -51.84 -31.22 23.13
N LEU A 3 -51.36 -30.14 23.76
CA LEU A 3 -50.73 -29.00 23.10
C LEU A 3 -49.34 -29.41 22.62
N ALA A 4 -49.16 -29.54 21.31
CA ALA A 4 -47.84 -29.75 20.70
C ALA A 4 -47.04 -28.44 20.76
N SER A 5 -45.88 -28.46 21.41
CA SER A 5 -44.99 -27.30 21.51
C SER A 5 -44.24 -27.07 20.19
N THR A 6 -44.41 -25.89 19.61
CA THR A 6 -43.71 -25.48 18.40
C THR A 6 -42.26 -25.14 18.75
N LYS A 7 -41.31 -26.05 18.48
CA LYS A 7 -39.87 -25.76 18.61
C LYS A 7 -39.46 -24.70 17.59
N ARG A 8 -39.29 -23.45 18.03
CA ARG A 8 -38.63 -22.38 17.27
C ARG A 8 -37.18 -22.80 17.01
N LYS A 9 -36.83 -23.11 15.76
CA LYS A 9 -35.43 -23.27 15.34
C LYS A 9 -34.72 -21.92 15.52
N GLN A 10 -33.76 -21.85 16.45
CA GLN A 10 -32.80 -20.75 16.50
C GLN A 10 -31.96 -20.80 15.21
N ILE A 11 -32.18 -19.83 14.33
CA ILE A 11 -31.31 -19.58 13.19
C ILE A 11 -30.00 -19.05 13.77
N LYS A 12 -28.91 -19.84 13.70
CA LYS A 12 -27.57 -19.33 13.99
C LYS A 12 -27.28 -18.24 12.96
N ALA A 13 -27.01 -17.03 13.44
CA ALA A 13 -26.54 -15.94 12.58
C ALA A 13 -25.27 -16.42 11.86
N VAL A 14 -25.37 -16.60 10.55
CA VAL A 14 -24.20 -16.85 9.70
C VAL A 14 -23.40 -15.56 9.71
N ALA A 15 -22.15 -15.62 10.18
CA ALA A 15 -21.24 -14.49 10.15
C ALA A 15 -21.24 -13.88 8.73
N PRO A 16 -21.36 -12.54 8.58
CA PRO A 16 -21.38 -11.93 7.27
C PRO A 16 -20.11 -12.34 6.52
N LYS A 17 -20.27 -12.87 5.30
CA LYS A 17 -19.15 -13.12 4.38
C LYS A 17 -18.31 -11.84 4.35
N LEU A 18 -17.06 -11.90 4.78
CA LEU A 18 -16.13 -10.77 4.78
C LEU A 18 -16.22 -10.08 3.41
N LYS A 19 -16.68 -8.82 3.40
CA LYS A 19 -16.76 -8.01 2.20
C LYS A 19 -15.33 -7.63 1.81
N LEU A 20 -14.77 -8.42 0.90
CA LEU A 20 -13.38 -8.31 0.48
C LEU A 20 -13.10 -6.91 -0.10
N PHE A 21 -12.04 -6.26 0.40
CA PHE A 21 -11.53 -4.95 -0.05
C PHE A 21 -12.51 -3.76 0.04
N ARG A 22 -13.58 -3.84 0.83
CA ARG A 22 -14.44 -2.67 1.07
C ARG A 22 -13.73 -1.68 1.99
N ALA A 23 -13.64 -0.42 1.55
CA ALA A 23 -13.14 0.69 2.36
C ALA A 23 -14.15 1.86 2.42
N ASN A 24 -13.84 2.85 3.26
CA ASN A 24 -14.58 4.11 3.37
C ASN A 24 -14.48 4.98 2.11
N GLU A 25 -13.45 4.79 1.28
CA GLU A 25 -13.28 5.49 0.01
C GLU A 25 -12.97 4.52 -1.16
N PRO A 26 -13.42 4.86 -2.38
CA PRO A 26 -13.14 4.05 -3.58
C PRO A 26 -11.66 3.80 -3.83
N LEU A 27 -10.81 4.81 -3.60
CA LEU A 27 -9.36 4.74 -3.81
C LEU A 27 -8.73 3.60 -2.99
N LEU A 28 -9.02 3.49 -1.69
CA LEU A 28 -8.47 2.43 -0.84
C LEU A 28 -8.99 1.06 -1.21
N SER A 29 -10.26 0.97 -1.64
CA SER A 29 -10.84 -0.31 -2.09
C SER A 29 -10.08 -0.83 -3.33
N VAL A 30 -9.84 0.06 -4.29
CA VAL A 30 -9.05 -0.24 -5.50
C VAL A 30 -7.57 -0.48 -5.19
N PHE A 31 -6.99 0.23 -4.22
CA PHE A 31 -5.61 -0.02 -3.77
C PHE A 31 -5.45 -1.41 -3.19
N MET A 32 -6.31 -1.81 -2.24
CA MET A 32 -6.25 -3.13 -1.63
C MET A 32 -6.48 -4.24 -2.66
N TRP A 33 -7.46 -4.06 -3.56
CA TRP A 33 -7.69 -4.99 -4.66
C TRP A 33 -6.48 -5.10 -5.58
N GLY A 34 -5.88 -3.96 -5.93
CA GLY A 34 -4.70 -3.85 -6.79
C GLY A 34 -3.50 -4.59 -6.21
N VAL A 35 -3.16 -4.32 -4.95
CA VAL A 35 -2.08 -5.02 -4.23
C VAL A 35 -2.33 -6.53 -4.21
N ASN A 36 -3.55 -6.97 -3.90
CA ASN A 36 -3.86 -8.40 -3.90
C ASN A 36 -3.68 -9.01 -5.30
N HIS A 37 -4.16 -8.33 -6.35
CA HIS A 37 -4.06 -8.82 -7.71
C HIS A 37 -2.61 -8.92 -8.17
N THR A 38 -1.84 -7.84 -8.07
CA THR A 38 -0.48 -7.78 -8.61
C THR A 38 0.49 -8.69 -7.87
N VAL A 39 0.36 -8.83 -6.54
CA VAL A 39 1.18 -9.79 -5.79
C VAL A 39 0.88 -11.24 -6.20
N ASN A 40 -0.40 -11.59 -6.43
CA ASN A 40 -0.75 -12.94 -6.88
C ASN A 40 -0.28 -13.20 -8.32
N GLU A 41 -0.36 -12.19 -9.20
CA GLU A 41 0.18 -12.24 -10.56
C GLU A 41 1.72 -12.48 -10.51
N LEU A 42 2.44 -11.71 -9.69
CA LEU A 42 3.88 -11.82 -9.53
C LEU A 42 4.34 -13.18 -8.98
N ASN A 43 3.54 -13.83 -8.15
CA ASN A 43 3.85 -15.19 -7.67
C ASN A 43 3.88 -16.23 -8.79
N SER A 44 3.24 -15.95 -9.93
CA SER A 44 3.29 -16.80 -11.12
C SER A 44 4.47 -16.49 -12.04
N VAL A 45 5.23 -15.42 -11.74
CA VAL A 45 6.39 -15.00 -12.53
C VAL A 45 7.66 -15.57 -11.91
N ASN A 46 8.39 -16.39 -12.69
CA ASN A 46 9.66 -16.96 -12.25
C ASN A 46 10.67 -15.86 -11.84
N LEU A 47 11.34 -16.07 -10.70
CA LEU A 47 12.42 -15.21 -10.25
C LEU A 47 13.64 -15.45 -11.16
N ARG A 48 14.14 -14.37 -11.77
CA ARG A 48 15.42 -14.38 -12.50
C ARG A 48 16.55 -14.03 -11.52
N VAL A 49 17.73 -14.59 -11.75
CA VAL A 49 18.93 -14.39 -10.89
C VAL A 49 19.35 -12.92 -10.83
N MET A 50 19.14 -12.17 -11.92
CA MET A 50 19.51 -10.77 -12.03
C MET A 50 18.38 -9.93 -12.63
N LEU A 51 18.32 -8.67 -12.22
CA LEU A 51 17.45 -7.65 -12.81
C LEU A 51 18.09 -7.10 -14.09
N MET A 52 17.27 -6.95 -15.13
CA MET A 52 17.67 -6.38 -16.41
C MET A 52 17.31 -4.88 -16.46
N PRO A 53 17.97 -4.08 -17.32
CA PRO A 53 17.65 -2.66 -17.47
C PRO A 53 16.16 -2.37 -17.75
N ASP A 54 15.48 -3.26 -18.49
CA ASP A 54 14.06 -3.12 -18.81
C ASP A 54 13.15 -3.31 -17.60
N ASP A 55 13.57 -4.07 -16.57
CA ASP A 55 12.78 -4.25 -15.36
C ASP A 55 12.54 -2.90 -14.64
N PHE A 56 13.49 -1.97 -14.75
CA PHE A 56 13.39 -0.60 -14.18
C PHE A 56 12.50 0.37 -14.98
N LYS A 57 12.02 -0.07 -16.15
CA LYS A 57 11.06 0.67 -17.00
C LYS A 57 9.72 -0.06 -17.13
N SER A 58 9.67 -1.32 -16.69
CA SER A 58 8.51 -2.19 -16.79
C SER A 58 7.33 -1.70 -15.95
N TYR A 59 6.12 -2.11 -16.33
CA TYR A 59 4.90 -1.90 -15.55
C TYR A 59 3.88 -2.98 -15.86
N SER A 60 3.01 -3.30 -14.90
CA SER A 60 1.76 -4.05 -15.12
C SER A 60 0.59 -3.06 -15.04
N LYS A 61 -0.39 -3.17 -15.94
CA LYS A 61 -1.58 -2.30 -15.95
C LYS A 61 -2.83 -3.12 -16.19
N ILE A 62 -3.77 -3.03 -15.26
CA ILE A 62 -5.07 -3.67 -15.35
C ILE A 62 -6.16 -2.60 -15.43
N LEU A 63 -7.10 -2.77 -16.35
CA LEU A 63 -8.35 -2.03 -16.41
C LEU A 63 -9.48 -3.00 -16.04
N VAL A 64 -10.27 -2.62 -15.05
CA VAL A 64 -11.47 -3.35 -14.67
C VAL A 64 -12.68 -2.54 -15.15
N ASP A 65 -13.59 -3.20 -15.83
CA ASP A 65 -14.85 -2.63 -16.31
C ASP A 65 -15.99 -3.63 -16.03
N ASN A 66 -16.67 -3.41 -14.91
CA ASN A 66 -17.71 -4.28 -14.39
C ASN A 66 -19.09 -3.72 -14.72
N HIS A 67 -19.92 -4.53 -15.37
CA HIS A 67 -21.33 -4.24 -15.60
C HIS A 67 -22.20 -5.09 -14.66
N MET A 68 -22.97 -4.45 -13.77
CA MET A 68 -23.88 -5.12 -12.82
C MET A 68 -23.22 -6.20 -11.93
N PHE A 69 -21.92 -6.06 -11.64
CA PHE A 69 -21.16 -7.02 -10.83
C PHE A 69 -20.41 -6.34 -9.68
N ASN A 70 -20.48 -6.91 -8.47
CA ASN A 70 -19.74 -6.48 -7.27
C ASN A 70 -19.84 -4.98 -6.89
N LYS A 71 -20.94 -4.31 -7.26
CA LYS A 71 -21.13 -2.85 -7.07
C LYS A 71 -21.10 -2.40 -5.61
N ASP A 72 -21.41 -3.29 -4.67
CA ASP A 72 -21.46 -2.98 -3.23
C ASP A 72 -20.07 -2.86 -2.57
N ASN A 73 -19.03 -3.34 -3.24
CA ASN A 73 -17.67 -3.42 -2.68
C ASN A 73 -16.64 -2.67 -3.52
N MET A 74 -16.83 -2.58 -4.84
CA MET A 74 -15.84 -2.02 -5.76
C MET A 74 -16.48 -1.05 -6.75
N PRO A 75 -15.76 0.00 -7.19
CA PRO A 75 -16.18 0.82 -8.32
C PRO A 75 -16.38 -0.01 -9.58
N SER A 76 -17.34 0.37 -10.43
CA SER A 76 -17.61 -0.34 -11.69
C SER A 76 -16.42 -0.27 -12.64
N ARG A 77 -15.74 0.88 -12.71
CA ARG A 77 -14.61 1.09 -13.63
C ARG A 77 -13.43 1.70 -12.89
N PHE A 78 -12.26 1.07 -12.98
CA PHE A 78 -11.03 1.57 -12.38
C PHE A 78 -9.79 0.99 -13.08
N LYS A 79 -8.64 1.64 -12.88
CA LYS A 79 -7.34 1.16 -13.39
C LYS A 79 -6.36 1.02 -12.23
N VAL A 80 -5.55 -0.02 -12.29
CA VAL A 80 -4.39 -0.20 -11.41
C VAL A 80 -3.17 -0.36 -12.31
N LYS A 81 -2.13 0.43 -12.05
CA LYS A 81 -0.82 0.28 -12.68
C LYS A 81 0.21 0.10 -11.58
N GLU A 82 0.97 -0.99 -11.61
CA GLU A 82 2.16 -1.19 -10.78
C GLU A 82 3.40 -0.90 -11.61
N TYR A 83 4.30 -0.08 -11.07
CA TYR A 83 5.55 0.27 -11.71
C TYR A 83 6.67 -0.65 -11.23
N CYS A 84 7.55 -1.05 -12.15
CA CYS A 84 8.74 -1.87 -11.91
C CYS A 84 8.49 -3.11 -11.00
N PRO A 85 7.47 -3.96 -11.26
CA PRO A 85 7.01 -4.97 -10.32
C PRO A 85 8.11 -5.92 -9.82
N VAL A 86 8.96 -6.41 -10.72
CA VAL A 86 10.05 -7.34 -10.40
C VAL A 86 11.15 -6.66 -9.56
N VAL A 87 11.41 -5.38 -9.80
CA VAL A 87 12.38 -4.59 -9.03
C VAL A 87 11.91 -4.44 -7.60
N PHE A 88 10.65 -4.06 -7.40
CA PHE A 88 10.08 -3.92 -6.05
C PHE A 88 9.89 -5.25 -5.33
N ARG A 89 9.61 -6.36 -6.04
CA ARG A 89 9.68 -7.72 -5.47
C ARG A 89 11.08 -8.02 -4.93
N ASN A 90 12.14 -7.74 -5.70
CA ASN A 90 13.51 -7.96 -5.22
C ASN A 90 13.90 -7.03 -4.05
N LEU A 91 13.41 -5.78 -4.05
CA LEU A 91 13.60 -4.88 -2.89
C LEU A 91 12.91 -5.43 -1.63
N ARG A 92 11.67 -5.91 -1.74
CA ARG A 92 10.95 -6.55 -0.62
C ARG A 92 11.74 -7.73 -0.04
N GLU A 93 12.25 -8.61 -0.90
CA GLU A 93 13.12 -9.74 -0.50
C GLU A 93 14.37 -9.26 0.26
N ARG A 94 15.09 -8.27 -0.29
CA ARG A 94 16.29 -7.70 0.35
C ARG A 94 16.02 -7.04 1.70
N PHE A 95 14.85 -6.43 1.85
CA PHE A 95 14.40 -5.86 3.12
C PHE A 95 13.78 -6.90 4.07
N GLY A 96 13.84 -8.19 3.74
CA GLY A 96 13.31 -9.27 4.57
C GLY A 96 11.80 -9.21 4.74
N LEU A 97 11.07 -8.77 3.71
CA LEU A 97 9.62 -8.72 3.70
C LEU A 97 9.07 -9.73 2.70
N ASP A 98 8.38 -10.76 3.20
CA ASP A 98 7.68 -11.74 2.37
C ASP A 98 6.48 -11.11 1.65
N ASP A 99 6.20 -11.58 0.43
CA ASP A 99 5.11 -11.08 -0.42
C ASP A 99 3.72 -11.35 0.19
N THR A 100 3.57 -12.46 0.92
CA THR A 100 2.34 -12.80 1.66
C THR A 100 2.13 -11.84 2.82
N ASP A 101 3.18 -11.54 3.58
CA ASP A 101 3.13 -10.57 4.67
C ASP A 101 2.86 -9.16 4.17
N PHE A 102 3.53 -8.73 3.09
CA PHE A 102 3.28 -7.45 2.43
C PHE A 102 1.80 -7.32 2.01
N LYS A 103 1.27 -8.34 1.33
CA LYS A 103 -0.14 -8.39 0.94
C LYS A 103 -1.06 -8.35 2.16
N HIS A 104 -0.76 -9.12 3.22
CA HIS A 104 -1.58 -9.16 4.43
C HIS A 104 -1.62 -7.80 5.15
N SER A 105 -0.48 -7.13 5.28
CA SER A 105 -0.38 -5.79 5.87
C SER A 105 -1.22 -4.77 5.13
N LEU A 106 -1.33 -4.87 3.80
CA LEU A 106 -2.02 -3.85 2.99
C LEU A 106 -3.50 -4.16 2.70
N THR A 107 -3.94 -5.42 2.78
CA THR A 107 -5.25 -5.82 2.24
C THR A 107 -6.23 -6.40 3.26
N LYS A 108 -5.78 -6.78 4.46
CA LYS A 108 -6.66 -7.35 5.49
C LYS A 108 -7.68 -6.33 6.01
N GLN A 109 -7.25 -5.08 6.17
CA GLN A 109 -8.06 -3.95 6.62
C GLN A 109 -7.58 -2.70 5.89
N GLN A 110 -8.49 -1.73 5.73
CA GLN A 110 -8.16 -0.47 5.06
C GLN A 110 -7.03 0.27 5.79
N PRO A 111 -6.09 0.90 5.06
CA PRO A 111 -5.14 1.82 5.65
C PRO A 111 -5.83 3.01 6.33
N THR A 112 -5.21 3.54 7.38
CA THR A 112 -5.71 4.71 8.12
C THR A 112 -4.85 5.94 7.84
N SER A 113 -5.48 7.10 7.70
CA SER A 113 -4.75 8.38 7.57
C SER A 113 -3.88 8.65 8.79
N CYS A 114 -2.71 9.22 8.57
CA CYS A 114 -1.86 9.76 9.63
C CYS A 114 -2.22 11.23 9.84
N ASP A 115 -2.40 11.66 11.09
CA ASP A 115 -2.80 13.04 11.46
C ASP A 115 -1.69 14.09 11.28
N TYR A 116 -0.66 13.77 10.50
CA TYR A 116 0.50 14.63 10.26
C TYR A 116 0.67 14.83 8.75
N PRO A 117 -0.10 15.73 8.12
CA PRO A 117 0.23 16.16 6.77
C PRO A 117 1.58 16.85 6.85
N GLY A 118 2.66 16.18 6.41
CA GLY A 118 3.95 16.84 6.26
C GLY A 118 3.80 18.07 5.37
N ARG A 119 4.73 19.02 5.43
CA ARG A 119 4.66 20.30 4.70
C ARG A 119 4.33 20.19 3.21
N SER A 120 4.64 19.04 2.60
CA SER A 120 4.34 18.73 1.20
C SER A 120 2.84 18.63 0.88
N GLY A 121 1.93 18.60 1.87
CA GLY A 121 0.50 18.36 1.65
C GLY A 121 0.15 16.93 1.17
N ALA A 122 1.17 16.11 0.90
CA ALA A 122 1.02 14.70 0.55
C ALA A 122 0.32 13.93 1.67
N ARG A 123 -0.70 13.17 1.30
CA ARG A 123 -1.43 12.27 2.19
C ARG A 123 -0.54 11.09 2.55
N LEU A 124 -0.39 10.85 3.85
CA LEU A 124 0.30 9.68 4.39
C LEU A 124 -0.72 8.76 5.07
N LEU A 125 -0.74 7.50 4.67
CA LEU A 125 -1.54 6.44 5.24
C LEU A 125 -0.64 5.42 5.91
N MET A 126 -1.18 4.70 6.88
CA MET A 126 -0.50 3.63 7.59
C MET A 126 -1.29 2.33 7.44
N SER A 127 -0.60 1.21 7.24
CA SER A 127 -1.21 -0.12 7.24
C SER A 127 -1.85 -0.44 8.58
N TRP A 128 -2.84 -1.33 8.59
CA TRP A 128 -3.58 -1.68 9.81
C TRP A 128 -2.69 -2.27 10.91
N ASP A 129 -1.61 -2.96 10.52
CA ASP A 129 -0.61 -3.54 11.42
C ASP A 129 0.55 -2.58 11.74
N LYS A 130 0.46 -1.33 11.26
CA LYS A 130 1.43 -0.25 11.47
C LYS A 130 2.83 -0.55 10.93
N LYS A 131 3.03 -1.59 10.11
CA LYS A 131 4.34 -1.95 9.56
C LYS A 131 4.74 -1.13 8.34
N LEU A 132 3.77 -0.60 7.60
CA LEU A 132 3.98 0.05 6.31
C LEU A 132 3.31 1.43 6.28
N PHE A 133 3.94 2.35 5.55
CA PHE A 133 3.35 3.59 5.13
C PHE A 133 2.99 3.55 3.64
N ILE A 134 1.93 4.25 3.27
CA ILE A 134 1.52 4.51 1.90
C ILE A 134 1.45 6.03 1.73
N LYS A 135 2.34 6.59 0.92
CA LYS A 135 2.42 8.04 0.67
C LYS A 135 1.88 8.34 -0.73
N THR A 136 1.04 9.37 -0.85
CA THR A 136 0.69 9.92 -2.18
C THR A 136 1.86 10.68 -2.77
N LEU A 137 2.05 10.54 -4.08
CA LEU A 137 3.08 11.24 -4.83
C LEU A 137 2.45 12.18 -5.86
N VAL A 138 3.15 13.26 -6.18
CA VAL A 138 2.90 14.05 -7.40
C VAL A 138 3.64 13.43 -8.60
N SER A 139 3.28 13.79 -9.83
CA SER A 139 3.87 13.26 -11.07
C SER A 139 5.39 13.40 -11.11
N GLU A 140 5.90 14.55 -10.66
CA GLU A 140 7.32 14.90 -10.64
C GLU A 140 8.09 13.98 -9.66
N GLU A 141 7.48 13.62 -8.52
CA GLU A 141 8.08 12.67 -7.57
C GLU A 141 8.15 11.25 -8.19
N VAL A 142 7.15 10.85 -8.98
CA VAL A 142 7.16 9.56 -9.67
C VAL A 142 8.24 9.50 -10.75
N GLU A 143 8.39 10.57 -11.53
CA GLU A 143 9.48 10.69 -12.51
C GLU A 143 10.84 10.63 -11.81
N MET A 144 11.04 11.38 -10.73
CA MET A 144 12.26 11.34 -9.94
C MET A 144 12.54 9.94 -9.38
N MET A 145 11.52 9.24 -8.88
CA MET A 145 11.67 7.86 -8.42
C MET A 145 12.14 6.94 -9.54
N HIS A 146 11.61 7.05 -10.76
CA HIS A 146 12.10 6.28 -11.91
C HIS A 146 13.56 6.56 -12.25
N HIS A 147 14.00 7.82 -12.18
CA HIS A 147 15.40 8.18 -12.41
C HIS A 147 16.34 7.59 -11.34
N LEU A 148 15.91 7.58 -10.08
CA LEU A 148 16.71 7.12 -8.94
C LEU A 148 16.67 5.60 -8.75
N LEU A 149 15.62 4.90 -9.20
CA LEU A 149 15.34 3.51 -8.82
C LEU A 149 16.51 2.55 -9.09
N LYS A 150 17.22 2.72 -10.21
CA LYS A 150 18.38 1.90 -10.56
C LYS A 150 19.54 2.09 -9.57
N GLN A 151 19.89 3.34 -9.27
CA GLN A 151 20.95 3.67 -8.33
C GLN A 151 20.57 3.30 -6.90
N TYR A 152 19.30 3.53 -6.53
CA TYR A 152 18.76 3.12 -5.24
C TYR A 152 18.86 1.60 -5.05
N HIS A 153 18.39 0.81 -6.03
CA HIS A 153 18.50 -0.65 -5.96
C HIS A 153 19.95 -1.11 -5.79
N GLN A 154 20.88 -0.58 -6.61
CA GLN A 154 22.30 -0.88 -6.51
C GLN A 154 22.84 -0.58 -5.10
N TYR A 155 22.53 0.60 -4.56
CA TYR A 155 22.93 0.98 -3.20
C TYR A 155 22.37 0.01 -2.14
N ILE A 156 21.10 -0.42 -2.25
CA ILE A 156 20.51 -1.42 -1.33
C ILE A 156 21.21 -2.77 -1.44
N VAL A 157 21.66 -3.16 -2.63
CA VAL A 157 22.47 -4.38 -2.82
C VAL A 157 23.80 -4.26 -2.09
N GLU A 158 24.53 -3.17 -2.32
CA GLU A 158 25.87 -2.94 -1.79
C GLU A 158 25.89 -2.79 -0.26
N CYS A 159 24.90 -2.10 0.32
CA CYS A 159 24.79 -1.95 1.78
C CYS A 159 24.06 -3.11 2.47
N HIS A 160 23.74 -4.20 1.76
CA HIS A 160 23.00 -5.34 2.30
C HIS A 160 21.72 -4.94 3.06
N ALA A 161 20.95 -4.00 2.48
CA ALA A 161 19.74 -3.43 3.05
C ALA A 161 19.90 -2.69 4.41
N GLN A 162 21.14 -2.44 4.87
CA GLN A 162 21.42 -1.66 6.07
C GLN A 162 21.48 -0.17 5.72
N THR A 163 20.32 0.49 5.74
CA THR A 163 20.20 1.90 5.37
C THR A 163 19.21 2.67 6.24
N LEU A 164 19.42 3.99 6.34
CA LEU A 164 18.48 4.95 6.90
C LEU A 164 17.56 5.57 5.84
N LEU A 165 17.80 5.30 4.55
CA LEU A 165 16.90 5.74 3.48
C LEU A 165 15.53 5.07 3.62
N PRO A 166 14.45 5.69 3.09
CA PRO A 166 13.16 5.04 3.00
C PRO A 166 13.30 3.69 2.29
N GLN A 167 12.72 2.64 2.88
CA GLN A 167 12.70 1.31 2.28
C GLN A 167 11.49 1.23 1.36
N TYR A 168 11.66 1.48 0.07
CA TYR A 168 10.58 1.46 -0.92
C TYR A 168 10.23 0.02 -1.31
N LEU A 169 8.94 -0.31 -1.28
CA LEU A 169 8.46 -1.69 -1.37
C LEU A 169 7.50 -1.92 -2.55
N ALA A 170 6.86 -0.88 -3.05
CA ALA A 170 6.06 -0.89 -4.28
C ALA A 170 5.72 0.55 -4.71
N MET A 171 5.39 0.73 -5.99
CA MET A 171 4.87 1.98 -6.51
C MET A 171 3.69 1.72 -7.44
N TYR A 172 2.58 2.42 -7.22
CA TYR A 172 1.32 2.24 -7.93
C TYR A 172 0.80 3.56 -8.49
N ARG A 173 0.03 3.46 -9.58
CA ARG A 173 -0.93 4.48 -10.00
C ARG A 173 -2.32 3.86 -10.02
N ILE A 174 -3.24 4.51 -9.35
CA ILE A 174 -4.65 4.11 -9.28
C ILE A 174 -5.48 5.16 -9.99
N THR A 175 -6.40 4.72 -10.84
CA THR A 175 -7.40 5.59 -11.47
C THR A 175 -8.79 5.16 -11.04
N VAL A 176 -9.53 6.04 -10.36
CA VAL A 176 -10.94 5.84 -10.00
C VAL A 176 -11.70 7.11 -10.36
N ASN A 177 -12.85 6.97 -11.04
CA ASN A 177 -13.65 8.11 -11.51
C ASN A 177 -12.80 9.13 -12.29
N ASP A 178 -11.92 8.62 -13.16
CA ASP A 178 -10.96 9.39 -13.98
C ASP A 178 -9.94 10.25 -13.22
N ALA A 179 -9.91 10.19 -11.88
CA ALA A 179 -8.87 10.79 -11.07
C ALA A 179 -7.70 9.82 -10.88
N GLU A 180 -6.49 10.26 -11.25
CA GLU A 180 -5.25 9.50 -11.04
C GLU A 180 -4.62 9.83 -9.69
N THR A 181 -4.19 8.82 -8.95
CA THR A 181 -3.44 8.95 -7.70
C THR A 181 -2.22 8.05 -7.75
N TYR A 182 -1.04 8.63 -7.49
CA TYR A 182 0.21 7.92 -7.41
C TYR A 182 0.52 7.60 -5.96
N LEU A 183 0.96 6.37 -5.69
CA LEU A 183 1.20 5.86 -4.35
C LEU A 183 2.55 5.16 -4.30
N VAL A 184 3.34 5.43 -3.27
CA VAL A 184 4.50 4.62 -2.92
C VAL A 184 4.26 3.95 -1.57
N VAL A 185 4.58 2.66 -1.50
CA VAL A 185 4.57 1.89 -0.25
C VAL A 185 5.99 1.82 0.28
N MET A 186 6.18 2.12 1.56
CA MET A 186 7.47 2.05 2.23
C MET A 186 7.36 1.50 3.65
N ARG A 187 8.46 0.98 4.20
CA ARG A 187 8.48 0.49 5.58
C ARG A 187 8.25 1.63 6.57
N ASN A 188 7.47 1.38 7.62
CA ASN A 188 7.35 2.31 8.75
C ASN A 188 8.67 2.32 9.55
N VAL A 189 9.21 3.51 9.78
CA VAL A 189 10.43 3.71 10.59
C VAL A 189 10.16 3.51 12.09
N PHE A 190 8.91 3.67 12.53
CA PHE A 190 8.50 3.46 13.91
C PHE A 190 8.14 2.00 14.16
N SER A 191 8.46 1.53 15.36
CA SER A 191 8.05 0.20 15.79
C SER A 191 6.52 0.10 15.82
N PRO A 192 5.92 -0.96 15.25
CA PRO A 192 4.48 -1.17 15.35
C PRO A 192 4.03 -1.55 16.77
N ARG A 193 4.96 -1.92 17.66
CA ARG A 193 4.70 -2.43 19.02
C ARG A 193 5.02 -1.44 20.13
N LEU A 194 5.91 -0.49 19.89
CA LEU A 194 6.38 0.44 20.92
C LEU A 194 5.67 1.79 20.77
N THR A 195 5.23 2.34 21.90
CA THR A 195 4.63 3.68 21.93
C THR A 195 5.69 4.73 21.64
N ILE A 196 5.38 5.63 20.71
CA ILE A 196 6.24 6.78 20.41
C ILE A 196 5.80 7.96 21.28
N HIS A 197 6.65 8.37 22.20
CA HIS A 197 6.36 9.47 23.14
C HIS A 197 6.67 10.85 22.57
N LYS A 198 7.67 10.94 21.68
CA LYS A 198 8.12 12.19 21.06
C LYS A 198 8.54 11.93 19.62
N LYS A 199 8.29 12.88 18.73
CA LYS A 199 8.67 12.85 17.31
C LYS A 199 9.32 14.17 16.93
N TYR A 200 10.33 14.10 16.09
CA TYR A 200 11.06 15.27 15.59
C TYR A 200 11.32 15.09 14.08
N ASP A 201 11.15 16.15 13.30
CA ASP A 201 11.61 16.21 11.90
C ASP A 201 12.83 17.13 11.82
N LEU A 202 14.02 16.53 11.71
CA LEU A 202 15.30 17.24 11.74
C LEU A 202 15.81 17.45 10.31
N LYS A 203 16.15 18.70 9.97
CA LYS A 203 16.61 19.08 8.63
C LYS A 203 17.90 19.93 8.61
N GLY A 204 18.48 20.22 9.79
CA GLY A 204 19.74 20.97 9.92
C GLY A 204 19.70 22.47 9.65
N SER A 205 18.71 22.99 8.91
CA SER A 205 18.52 24.45 8.76
C SER A 205 17.90 25.08 10.01
N THR A 206 17.92 26.41 10.13
CA THR A 206 17.30 27.17 11.24
C THR A 206 16.00 27.89 10.87
N VAL A 207 15.75 28.08 9.57
CA VAL A 207 14.54 28.74 9.05
C VAL A 207 13.34 27.79 9.09
N ASP A 208 12.22 28.27 9.62
CA ASP A 208 10.95 27.53 9.77
C ASP A 208 11.17 26.12 10.34
N ARG A 209 11.70 26.01 11.57
CA ARG A 209 11.93 24.73 12.27
C ARG A 209 11.19 24.60 13.60
N SER A 210 10.04 25.25 13.71
CA SER A 210 9.09 25.04 14.79
C SER A 210 7.88 24.23 14.29
N ALA A 211 7.31 23.42 15.18
CA ALA A 211 5.99 22.85 14.97
C ALA A 211 4.94 23.95 15.05
N SER A 212 3.90 23.90 14.21
CA SER A 212 2.76 24.80 14.33
C SER A 212 1.98 24.51 15.62
N GLU A 213 1.15 25.46 16.07
CA GLU A 213 0.30 25.26 17.25
C GLU A 213 -0.65 24.05 17.10
N LYS A 214 -1.07 23.72 15.88
CA LYS A 214 -1.92 22.55 15.60
C LYS A 214 -1.16 21.22 15.70
N GLU A 215 0.16 21.24 15.55
CA GLU A 215 1.02 20.04 15.57
C GLU A 215 1.65 19.78 16.94
N ARG A 216 1.53 20.73 17.89
CA ARG A 216 1.99 20.61 19.27
C ARG A 216 0.94 19.91 20.14
#